data_AF-A0A0D1EJW2-F1
#
_entry.id   AF-A0A0D1EJW2-F1
#
_cell.length_a   1.000
_cell.length_b   1.000
_cell.length_c   1.000
_cell.angle_alpha   90.00
_cell.angle_beta   90.00
_cell.angle_gamma   90.00
#
_symmetry.space_group_name_H-M   'P 1'
#
loop_
_entity.id
_entity.type
_entity.pdbx_description
1 polymer ?
#
loop_
_entity_poly.entity_id
_entity_poly.type
_entity_poly.pdbx_seq_one_letter_code
_entity_poly.pdbx_strand_id
1 'polypeptide(L)'
;MLRILTATALTATLAMPAMADNHASSDDSAMMNDDTAMMEMDNLIRTRDITGGPIYSIALNYDETMWTDAEPATYSTEIGTETNRIGEIEDIVLNESGQMIGIVAEVGGFLDIGDKHVMIPVEDLQLTAVDDRTYSYVTRLSEEQLEEMPAVDESWMN
;
A
#
# COMPACT_ATOMS: atom_id res chain seq x y z
N MET A 1 48.98 -39.07 52.81
CA MET A 1 47.69 -39.77 52.68
C MET A 1 47.08 -39.91 54.07
N LEU A 2 45.95 -39.27 54.34
CA LEU A 2 45.05 -39.63 55.44
C LEU A 2 43.64 -39.12 55.08
N ARG A 3 42.70 -40.06 54.93
CA ARG A 3 41.27 -39.82 54.74
C ARG A 3 40.58 -40.12 56.06
N ILE A 4 39.83 -39.20 56.66
CA ILE A 4 38.80 -39.53 57.65
C ILE A 4 37.61 -38.57 57.50
N LEU A 5 36.43 -39.18 57.37
CA LEU A 5 35.09 -38.61 57.28
C LEU A 5 34.53 -38.21 58.67
N THR A 6 33.33 -37.63 58.66
CA THR A 6 32.34 -37.48 59.75
C THR A 6 32.47 -36.24 60.64
N ALA A 7 31.41 -35.58 61.13
CA ALA A 7 29.97 -35.45 60.87
C ALA A 7 29.45 -34.54 62.01
N THR A 8 28.23 -33.97 61.87
CA THR A 8 27.40 -33.38 62.97
C THR A 8 27.78 -31.93 63.35
N ALA A 9 26.90 -30.94 63.57
CA ALA A 9 25.43 -30.87 63.65
C ALA A 9 24.92 -29.42 63.48
N LEU A 10 23.72 -29.32 62.90
CA LEU A 10 22.56 -28.55 63.37
C LEU A 10 22.71 -27.03 63.68
N THR A 11 22.24 -26.21 62.74
CA THR A 11 21.53 -24.98 63.09
C THR A 11 20.34 -24.81 62.15
N ALA A 12 19.12 -25.04 62.66
CA ALA A 12 17.88 -24.76 61.96
C ALA A 12 17.48 -23.31 62.26
N THR A 13 17.82 -22.37 61.37
CA THR A 13 17.24 -21.02 61.37
C THR A 13 16.09 -20.99 60.37
N LEU A 14 14.86 -21.04 60.88
CA LEU A 14 13.65 -20.70 60.14
C LEU A 14 13.62 -19.17 59.95
N ALA A 15 14.16 -18.69 58.84
CA ALA A 15 13.85 -17.36 58.33
C ALA A 15 12.70 -17.52 57.31
N MET A 16 11.53 -16.97 57.64
CA MET A 16 10.44 -16.78 56.69
C MET A 16 10.66 -15.47 55.90
N PRO A 17 9.84 -15.23 54.86
CA PRO A 17 10.20 -15.35 53.45
C PRO A 17 10.81 -14.07 52.88
N ALA A 18 11.69 -14.21 51.89
CA ALA A 18 11.80 -13.21 50.84
C ALA A 18 11.72 -13.97 49.52
N MET A 19 10.52 -13.98 48.95
CA MET A 19 10.30 -14.48 47.60
C MET A 19 11.06 -13.58 46.64
N ALA A 20 12.09 -14.14 46.03
CA ALA A 20 12.61 -13.72 44.74
C ALA A 20 12.56 -14.96 43.83
N ASP A 21 11.33 -15.42 43.60
CA ASP A 21 10.89 -16.17 42.43
C ASP A 21 11.08 -15.25 41.21
N ASN A 22 11.45 -15.67 40.00
CA ASN A 22 11.38 -16.95 39.31
C ASN A 22 12.50 -16.97 38.26
N HIS A 23 13.29 -18.03 38.11
CA HIS A 23 12.96 -19.33 37.52
C HIS A 23 12.53 -19.26 36.04
N ALA A 24 13.35 -19.90 35.22
CA ALA A 24 13.16 -20.08 33.79
C ALA A 24 11.94 -20.96 33.50
N SER A 25 11.30 -20.61 32.38
CA SER A 25 10.56 -21.45 31.43
C SER A 25 9.40 -22.30 31.96
N SER A 26 8.19 -21.97 31.52
CA SER A 26 7.43 -22.83 30.59
C SER A 26 6.04 -22.24 30.29
N ASP A 27 5.63 -22.40 29.05
CA ASP A 27 4.23 -22.44 28.60
C ASP A 27 3.52 -21.10 28.38
N ASP A 28 3.59 -20.61 27.14
CA ASP A 28 2.49 -19.84 26.57
C ASP A 28 2.37 -20.13 25.06
N SER A 29 1.72 -21.25 24.76
CA SER A 29 1.09 -21.46 23.45
C SER A 29 -0.37 -21.00 23.54
N ALA A 30 -0.62 -19.70 23.57
CA ALA A 30 -1.87 -19.09 23.11
C ALA A 30 -1.81 -17.56 23.27
N MET A 31 -1.49 -16.86 22.18
CA MET A 31 -2.09 -15.59 21.74
C MET A 31 -1.09 -14.86 20.81
N MET A 32 -0.93 -15.38 19.59
CA MET A 32 -0.55 -14.50 18.48
C MET A 32 -1.71 -13.50 18.33
N ASN A 33 -1.39 -12.22 18.49
CA ASN A 33 -2.29 -11.08 18.41
C ASN A 33 -3.27 -11.17 17.21
N ASP A 34 -4.53 -11.43 17.50
CA ASP A 34 -5.65 -11.29 16.54
C ASP A 34 -5.87 -9.80 16.17
N ASP A 35 -5.52 -8.88 17.07
CA ASP A 35 -5.67 -7.43 16.86
C ASP A 35 -4.72 -6.84 15.80
N THR A 36 -3.57 -7.47 15.53
CA THR A 36 -2.62 -6.96 14.52
C THR A 36 -3.07 -7.30 13.09
N ALA A 37 -3.79 -8.41 12.90
CA ALA A 37 -4.33 -8.80 11.60
C ALA A 37 -5.54 -7.95 11.18
N MET A 38 -6.29 -7.40 12.14
CA MET A 38 -7.44 -6.52 11.83
C MET A 38 -7.01 -5.09 11.46
N MET A 39 -5.91 -4.56 12.00
CA MET A 39 -5.43 -3.20 11.67
C MET A 39 -4.81 -3.09 10.26
N GLU A 40 -4.41 -4.18 9.62
CA GLU A 40 -3.90 -4.14 8.26
C GLU A 40 -4.99 -3.92 7.21
N MET A 41 -6.25 -4.32 7.48
CA MET A 41 -7.35 -4.20 6.51
C MET A 41 -7.79 -2.75 6.26
N ASP A 42 -7.67 -1.86 7.26
CA ASP A 42 -8.10 -0.46 7.16
C ASP A 42 -7.19 0.37 6.24
N ASN A 43 -5.96 -0.07 6.00
CA ASN A 43 -5.01 0.59 5.09
C ASN A 43 -4.96 -0.06 3.69
N LEU A 44 -5.85 -1.01 3.39
CA LEU A 44 -5.89 -1.64 2.08
C LEU A 44 -6.77 -0.86 1.10
N ILE A 45 -6.23 -0.62 -0.09
CA ILE A 45 -6.95 -0.01 -1.19
C ILE A 45 -7.43 -1.14 -2.11
N ARG A 46 -8.73 -1.24 -2.32
CA ARG A 46 -9.29 -2.26 -3.22
C ARG A 46 -9.30 -1.70 -4.63
N THR A 47 -9.08 -2.57 -5.62
CA THR A 47 -9.13 -2.16 -7.04
C THR A 47 -10.46 -1.50 -7.42
N ARG A 48 -11.58 -2.01 -6.88
CA ARG A 48 -12.93 -1.43 -7.08
C ARG A 48 -13.10 0.01 -6.57
N ASP A 49 -12.21 0.46 -5.68
CA ASP A 49 -12.23 1.81 -5.12
C ASP A 49 -11.42 2.78 -6.02
N ILE A 50 -10.82 2.26 -7.11
CA ILE A 50 -10.04 2.99 -8.12
C ILE A 50 -10.68 2.87 -9.51
N THR A 51 -11.02 1.65 -9.94
CA THR A 51 -11.62 1.37 -11.26
C THR A 51 -13.00 2.00 -11.38
N GLY A 52 -13.32 2.59 -12.54
CA GLY A 52 -14.49 3.45 -12.75
C GLY A 52 -14.31 4.86 -12.16
N GLY A 53 -13.13 5.14 -11.59
CA GLY A 53 -12.75 6.45 -11.09
C GLY A 53 -12.10 7.30 -12.18
N PRO A 54 -12.09 8.64 -12.03
CA PRO A 54 -11.41 9.52 -12.96
C PRO A 54 -9.90 9.29 -12.92
N ILE A 55 -9.23 9.57 -14.04
CA ILE A 55 -7.78 9.80 -14.09
C ILE A 55 -7.50 11.29 -14.33
N TYR A 56 -6.47 11.81 -13.69
CA TYR A 56 -6.05 13.21 -13.81
C TYR A 56 -4.64 13.34 -14.38
N SER A 57 -4.39 14.41 -15.14
CA SER A 57 -3.08 14.83 -15.60
C SER A 57 -2.60 16.08 -14.87
N ILE A 58 -1.30 16.11 -14.55
CA ILE A 58 -0.58 17.30 -14.09
C ILE A 58 0.33 17.90 -15.17
N ALA A 59 0.25 17.43 -16.42
CA ALA A 59 1.17 17.83 -17.49
C ALA A 59 1.20 19.36 -17.73
N LEU A 60 0.08 20.04 -17.50
CA LEU A 60 -0.03 21.50 -17.64
C LEU A 60 0.82 22.27 -16.62
N ASN A 61 1.12 21.65 -15.48
CA ASN A 61 1.83 22.23 -14.35
C ASN A 61 3.01 21.33 -13.92
N TYR A 62 3.56 20.56 -14.86
CA TYR A 62 4.59 19.58 -14.57
C TYR A 62 5.89 20.26 -14.14
N ASP A 63 6.29 19.98 -12.90
CA ASP A 63 7.63 20.25 -12.36
C ASP A 63 8.25 18.90 -11.98
N GLU A 64 9.43 18.60 -12.53
CA GLU A 64 10.16 17.35 -12.30
C GLU A 64 10.51 17.15 -10.83
N THR A 65 10.77 18.25 -10.10
CA THR A 65 11.04 18.20 -8.66
C THR A 65 9.80 17.83 -7.86
N MET A 66 8.62 18.25 -8.32
CA MET A 66 7.34 17.88 -7.69
C MET A 66 7.04 16.40 -7.90
N TRP A 67 7.31 15.83 -9.08
CA TRP A 67 7.03 14.41 -9.36
C TRP A 67 7.93 13.46 -8.57
N THR A 68 9.19 13.83 -8.35
CA THR A 68 10.21 12.96 -7.74
C THR A 68 10.29 13.07 -6.23
N ASP A 69 10.04 14.25 -5.65
CA ASP A 69 10.09 14.48 -4.21
C ASP A 69 8.70 14.41 -3.53
N ALA A 70 7.62 14.30 -4.30
CA ALA A 70 6.31 14.07 -3.73
C ALA A 70 6.23 12.67 -3.11
N GLU A 71 5.99 12.62 -1.80
CA GLU A 71 5.37 11.44 -1.19
C GLU A 71 4.08 11.12 -1.97
N PRO A 72 3.72 9.85 -2.20
CA PRO A 72 2.50 9.48 -2.92
C PRO A 72 1.23 10.12 -2.32
N ALA A 73 1.29 10.51 -1.04
CA ALA A 73 0.23 11.23 -0.35
C ALA A 73 0.24 12.77 -0.53
N THR A 74 1.23 13.38 -1.17
CA THR A 74 1.34 14.85 -1.29
C THR A 74 0.35 15.43 -2.30
N TYR A 75 -0.03 14.68 -3.34
CA TYR A 75 -1.08 15.10 -4.27
C TYR A 75 -2.49 15.01 -3.65
N SER A 76 -2.65 14.36 -2.48
CA SER A 76 -3.94 14.07 -1.83
C SER A 76 -4.68 15.30 -1.31
N THR A 77 -3.98 16.42 -1.09
CA THR A 77 -4.60 17.61 -0.49
C THR A 77 -5.11 18.58 -1.56
N GLU A 78 -4.69 18.44 -2.82
CA GLU A 78 -5.01 19.41 -3.88
C GLU A 78 -5.21 18.75 -5.26
N ILE A 79 -5.96 17.65 -5.36
CA ILE A 79 -6.71 17.39 -6.61
C ILE A 79 -7.80 18.46 -6.69
N GLY A 80 -7.43 19.69 -7.02
CA GLY A 80 -8.30 20.84 -6.82
C GLY A 80 -7.70 22.23 -6.97
N THR A 81 -7.00 22.48 -8.07
CA THR A 81 -7.10 23.69 -8.94
C THR A 81 -6.23 23.54 -10.19
N GLU A 82 -5.20 22.67 -10.14
CA GLU A 82 -4.14 22.56 -11.15
C GLU A 82 -4.11 21.21 -11.91
N THR A 83 -4.99 20.26 -11.56
CA THR A 83 -5.08 18.94 -12.19
C THR A 83 -6.22 18.89 -13.22
N ASN A 84 -5.93 18.43 -14.44
CA ASN A 84 -6.94 18.26 -15.49
C ASN A 84 -7.49 16.83 -15.49
N ARG A 85 -8.82 16.63 -15.46
CA ARG A 85 -9.39 15.29 -15.68
C ARG A 85 -9.24 14.94 -17.16
N ILE A 86 -8.70 13.77 -17.46
CA ILE A 86 -8.40 13.34 -18.84
C ILE A 86 -9.15 12.08 -19.27
N GLY A 87 -9.85 11.41 -18.34
CA GLY A 87 -10.49 10.14 -18.65
C GLY A 87 -11.03 9.37 -17.44
N GLU A 88 -11.13 8.05 -17.61
CA GLU A 88 -11.58 7.06 -16.63
C GLU A 88 -10.62 5.86 -16.55
N ILE A 89 -10.52 5.24 -15.37
CA ILE A 89 -9.68 4.08 -15.12
C ILE A 89 -10.49 2.81 -15.33
N GLU A 90 -10.16 2.04 -16.36
CA GLU A 90 -10.89 0.81 -16.71
C GLU A 90 -10.38 -0.41 -15.95
N ASP A 91 -9.05 -0.59 -15.86
CA ASP A 91 -8.49 -1.79 -15.25
C ASP A 91 -7.10 -1.57 -14.63
N ILE A 92 -6.72 -2.46 -13.72
CA ILE A 92 -5.40 -2.54 -13.11
C ILE A 92 -4.64 -3.71 -13.70
N VAL A 93 -3.48 -3.42 -14.31
CA VAL A 93 -2.66 -4.45 -14.96
C VAL A 93 -1.60 -4.97 -14.01
N LEU A 94 -1.62 -6.28 -13.78
CA LEU A 94 -0.64 -7.01 -12.99
C LEU A 94 0.22 -7.92 -13.89
N ASN A 95 1.47 -8.16 -13.50
CA ASN A 95 2.28 -9.23 -14.08
C ASN A 95 1.98 -10.59 -13.42
N GLU A 96 2.62 -11.66 -13.91
CA GLU A 96 2.42 -13.03 -13.39
C GLU A 96 2.86 -13.21 -11.92
N SER A 97 3.73 -12.34 -11.40
CA SER A 97 4.12 -12.32 -9.98
C SER A 97 3.15 -11.53 -9.11
N GLY A 98 2.09 -10.94 -9.68
CA GLY A 98 1.09 -10.14 -8.98
C GLY A 98 1.50 -8.69 -8.73
N GLN A 99 2.59 -8.22 -9.32
CA GLN A 99 3.02 -6.83 -9.21
C GLN A 99 2.27 -5.96 -10.22
N MET A 100 1.80 -4.80 -9.78
CA MET A 100 1.22 -3.81 -10.68
C MET A 100 2.27 -3.30 -11.65
N ILE A 101 1.95 -3.33 -12.93
CA ILE A 101 2.79 -2.79 -14.01
C ILE A 101 2.17 -1.55 -14.66
N GLY A 102 0.88 -1.29 -14.43
CA GLY A 102 0.20 -0.13 -14.94
C GLY A 102 -1.32 -0.22 -14.75
N ILE A 103 -2.01 0.71 -15.39
CA ILE A 103 -3.47 0.72 -15.51
C ILE A 103 -3.84 0.80 -16.98
N VAL A 104 -5.07 0.42 -17.30
CA VAL A 104 -5.70 0.83 -18.55
C VAL A 104 -6.67 1.95 -18.27
N ALA A 105 -6.54 3.02 -19.02
CA ALA A 105 -7.39 4.19 -18.94
C ALA A 105 -8.07 4.41 -20.28
N GLU A 106 -9.35 4.75 -20.23
CA GLU A 106 -10.05 5.39 -21.32
C GLU A 106 -9.67 6.88 -21.29
N VAL A 107 -9.17 7.40 -22.42
CA VAL A 107 -8.68 8.77 -22.54
C VAL A 107 -9.31 9.45 -23.75
N GLY A 108 -9.67 10.71 -23.56
CA GLY A 108 -10.21 11.58 -24.60
C GLY A 108 -11.66 11.26 -24.98
N GLY A 109 -12.11 11.87 -26.08
CA GLY A 109 -13.47 11.67 -26.62
C GLY A 109 -14.53 12.63 -26.09
N PHE A 110 -15.68 12.65 -26.77
CA PHE A 110 -16.83 13.48 -26.39
C PHE A 110 -18.08 12.61 -26.36
N LEU A 111 -18.56 12.28 -25.15
CA LEU A 111 -19.73 11.43 -24.91
C LEU A 111 -19.55 9.99 -25.42
N ASP A 112 -18.47 9.32 -25.02
CA ASP A 112 -18.13 7.93 -25.36
C ASP A 112 -17.94 7.72 -26.88
N ILE A 113 -17.55 8.78 -27.59
CA ILE A 113 -17.25 8.77 -29.02
C ILE A 113 -15.85 9.32 -29.24
N GLY A 114 -15.00 8.45 -29.78
CA GLY A 114 -13.60 8.78 -30.10
C GLY A 114 -12.64 8.45 -28.97
N ASP A 115 -13.15 7.90 -27.88
CA ASP A 115 -12.42 7.49 -26.69
C ASP A 115 -11.46 6.36 -27.04
N LYS A 116 -10.33 6.34 -26.33
CA LYS A 116 -9.25 5.41 -26.60
C LYS A 116 -8.75 4.78 -25.32
N HIS A 117 -8.68 3.45 -25.32
CA HIS A 117 -8.06 2.67 -24.27
C HIS A 117 -6.55 2.65 -24.43
N VAL A 118 -5.82 3.07 -23.39
CA VAL A 118 -4.35 3.11 -23.36
C VAL A 118 -3.81 2.56 -22.06
N MET A 119 -2.67 1.86 -22.15
CA MET A 119 -1.97 1.33 -20.98
C MET A 119 -0.97 2.37 -20.48
N ILE A 120 -1.15 2.84 -19.25
CA ILE A 120 -0.23 3.78 -18.60
C ILE A 120 0.63 3.00 -17.63
N PRO A 121 1.97 3.05 -17.76
CA PRO A 121 2.86 2.29 -16.89
C PRO A 121 2.87 2.87 -15.48
N VAL A 122 3.07 2.02 -14.48
CA VAL A 122 3.03 2.41 -13.05
C VAL A 122 4.04 3.51 -12.69
N GLU A 123 5.16 3.62 -13.42
CA GLU A 123 6.16 4.67 -13.23
C GLU A 123 5.68 6.09 -13.61
N ASP A 124 4.60 6.16 -14.41
CA ASP A 124 3.95 7.40 -14.82
C ASP A 124 2.69 7.69 -14.00
N LEU A 125 2.46 6.96 -12.90
CA LEU A 125 1.27 7.03 -12.07
C LEU A 125 1.59 7.31 -10.61
N GLN A 126 0.73 8.11 -9.98
CA GLN A 126 0.71 8.31 -8.54
C GLN A 126 -0.69 8.12 -7.99
N LEU A 127 -0.82 7.19 -7.04
CA LEU A 127 -2.07 6.94 -6.35
C LEU A 127 -2.32 8.06 -5.35
N THR A 128 -3.46 8.73 -5.50
CA THR A 128 -3.80 9.91 -4.73
C THR A 128 -5.16 9.73 -4.07
N ALA A 129 -5.27 10.09 -2.80
CA ALA A 129 -6.58 10.10 -2.14
C ALA A 129 -7.40 11.29 -2.65
N VAL A 130 -8.62 11.01 -3.10
CA VAL A 130 -9.60 12.03 -3.52
C VAL A 130 -10.48 12.42 -2.34
N ASP A 131 -10.81 11.45 -1.49
CA ASP A 131 -11.51 11.62 -0.23
C ASP A 131 -11.04 10.55 0.77
N ASP A 132 -11.68 10.45 1.94
CA ASP A 132 -11.31 9.52 3.02
C ASP A 132 -11.29 8.03 2.59
N ARG A 133 -11.95 7.66 1.48
CA ARG A 133 -12.15 6.26 1.06
C ARG A 133 -12.02 6.01 -0.45
N THR A 134 -11.88 7.06 -1.24
CA THR A 134 -11.77 6.99 -2.70
C THR A 134 -10.38 7.41 -3.13
N TYR A 135 -9.79 6.61 -4.02
CA TYR A 135 -8.47 6.87 -4.58
C TYR A 135 -8.57 7.02 -6.09
N SER A 136 -7.68 7.82 -6.66
CA SER A 136 -7.56 8.00 -8.11
C SER A 136 -6.08 8.00 -8.47
N TYR A 137 -5.78 7.81 -9.76
CA TYR A 137 -4.43 7.98 -10.28
C TYR A 137 -4.26 9.35 -10.91
N VAL A 138 -3.10 9.95 -10.61
CA VAL A 138 -2.56 11.12 -11.30
C VAL A 138 -1.42 10.68 -12.19
N THR A 139 -1.39 11.16 -13.43
CA THR A 139 -0.29 10.94 -14.36
C THR A 139 0.42 12.25 -14.72
N ARG A 140 1.72 12.14 -15.01
CA ARG A 140 2.52 13.23 -15.59
C ARG A 140 2.32 13.41 -17.09
N LEU A 141 1.68 12.44 -17.76
CA LEU A 141 1.45 12.49 -19.21
C LEU A 141 0.28 13.41 -19.54
N SER A 142 0.36 14.13 -20.65
CA SER A 142 -0.77 14.91 -21.17
C SER A 142 -1.78 14.01 -21.87
N GLU A 143 -3.03 14.48 -21.99
CA GLU A 143 -4.09 13.80 -22.77
C GLU A 143 -3.63 13.52 -24.21
N GLU A 144 -3.02 14.50 -24.87
CA GLU A 144 -2.47 14.36 -26.23
C GLU A 144 -1.40 13.26 -26.31
N GLN A 145 -0.50 13.17 -25.32
CA GLN A 145 0.53 12.13 -25.29
C GLN A 145 -0.09 10.74 -25.14
N LEU A 146 -1.12 10.62 -24.30
CA LEU A 146 -1.87 9.39 -24.10
C LEU A 146 -2.60 8.99 -25.39
N GLU A 147 -3.25 9.94 -26.08
CA GLU A 147 -3.90 9.71 -27.38
C GLU A 147 -2.93 9.23 -28.47
N GLU A 148 -1.63 9.54 -28.38
CA GLU A 148 -0.60 9.06 -29.30
C GLU A 148 -0.06 7.66 -28.95
N MET A 149 -0.29 7.16 -27.73
CA MET A 149 0.19 5.84 -27.30
C MET A 149 -0.47 4.69 -28.08
N PRO A 150 0.12 3.48 -28.12
CA PRO A 150 -0.54 2.32 -28.70
C PRO A 150 -1.91 2.07 -28.06
N ALA A 151 -2.93 1.87 -28.90
CA ALA A 151 -4.25 1.49 -28.42
C ALA A 151 -4.19 0.09 -27.81
N VAL A 152 -4.95 -0.08 -26.74
CA VAL A 152 -5.12 -1.33 -26.05
C VAL A 152 -6.45 -1.97 -26.52
N ASP A 153 -6.40 -3.23 -26.94
CA ASP A 153 -7.52 -3.88 -27.63
C ASP A 153 -8.57 -4.43 -26.65
N GLU A 154 -9.73 -3.82 -26.48
CA GLU A 154 -10.79 -4.29 -25.56
C GLU A 154 -11.12 -5.80 -25.60
N SER A 155 -10.82 -6.52 -26.69
CA SER A 155 -11.00 -7.98 -26.74
C SER A 155 -10.19 -8.77 -25.70
N TRP A 156 -9.11 -8.24 -25.13
CA TRP A 156 -8.40 -8.89 -24.01
C TRP A 156 -9.07 -8.63 -22.65
N MET A 157 -10.04 -7.72 -22.56
CA MET A 157 -10.74 -7.35 -21.32
C MET A 157 -12.05 -8.14 -21.09
N ASN A 158 -12.53 -8.90 -22.08
CA ASN A 158 -13.84 -9.60 -22.06
C ASN A 158 -13.74 -11.12 -21.82
#